data_AF-A0A7J7IL57-F1
#
_entry.id   AF-A0A7J7IL57-F1
#
_cell.length_a   1.000
_cell.length_b   1.000
_cell.length_c   1.000
_cell.angle_alpha   90.00
_cell.angle_beta   90.00
_cell.angle_gamma   90.00
#
_symmetry.space_group_name_H-M   'P 1'
#
loop_
_entity.id
_entity.type
_entity.pdbx_description
1 polymer ?
#
loop_
_entity_poly.entity_id
_entity_poly.type
_entity_poly.pdbx_seq_one_letter_code
_entity_poly.pdbx_strand_id
1 'polypeptide(L)'
;MSSDDDADSWLVSDSAELRTPPCTPRSDLRRNIPLPPPMDAESPDDIRETGENHSYRMHGRRPSPSVRQQVGILAMEVYFPRTYVDQHALETFDGVSSGKYTVGLGQEAMSFCGDREDVRSMCMTVVQTLVEKHHIDYNDIGRLEVGTETIIDRAKSIKTALMSLFEQSGNFEVEGIDSTNACYAGTNALFNTIAWCESRTLYDGRFGLVVCGDIAVYPQGPARATGGAGAVALLIGRAQPRRYPHLRPILVLEPGLKSSHFENTWDFFKPARREDTEYPIVNGTESIACYFRALDICYAKFTGRVERQARDALRRRMQRSAPTDQQGADGAQLEASVDLRCTMVAGEEHSDVAPTGTPHDSIAHRWTRIDYTVFHAPFNKLVRKSFARLLLCDCLRYPDLALASDLSKGMHEERRVPSEHLSLMKDKQGILIPPPSTYWDRALMQTLLRLSAPLYKVKCAPSTTLAQQTGNAYTASLFGNLLCLLSSEGDRALGKRIVLFGFGSGMAASMYTMRVVASPEALLERVGLFERLNRRRLVSPAVFHETLALREDNYGACDYEPSDPIQALFPGTYYLVRIDDRGIRYYDRYLGPVTAT
;
A
#
# COMPACT_ATOMS: atom_id res chain seq x y z
N MET A 1 -1.45 17.27 36.99
CA MET A 1 -0.14 16.59 36.87
C MET A 1 0.04 16.31 35.40
N SER A 2 0.73 17.22 34.74
CA SER A 2 0.75 17.42 33.29
C SER A 2 2.21 17.50 32.84
N SER A 3 2.64 16.52 32.06
CA SER A 3 3.86 16.57 31.24
C SER A 3 3.82 15.37 30.30
N ASP A 4 2.95 15.43 29.28
CA ASP A 4 3.04 14.54 28.11
C ASP A 4 3.99 15.23 27.14
N ASP A 5 5.26 14.81 27.22
CA ASP A 5 6.37 15.38 26.46
C ASP A 5 6.33 15.01 24.97
N ASP A 6 6.61 16.06 24.19
CA ASP A 6 7.02 16.16 22.79
C ASP A 6 7.48 14.87 22.08
N ALA A 7 6.67 14.38 21.12
CA ALA A 7 7.14 13.50 20.05
C ALA A 7 7.44 14.26 18.74
N ASP A 8 6.88 15.47 18.57
CA ASP A 8 6.90 16.19 17.29
C ASP A 8 8.04 17.23 17.17
N SER A 9 8.74 17.61 18.26
CA SER A 9 9.85 18.58 18.20
C SER A 9 11.25 17.96 18.04
N TRP A 10 11.40 16.64 18.19
CA TRP A 10 12.74 16.02 18.33
C TRP A 10 13.23 15.20 17.14
N LEU A 11 12.44 15.08 16.07
CA LEU A 11 12.98 14.73 14.75
C LEU A 11 13.80 15.89 14.14
N VAL A 12 14.00 17.00 14.88
CA VAL A 12 14.44 18.31 14.39
C VAL A 12 15.85 18.71 14.89
N SER A 13 16.44 18.03 15.87
CA SER A 13 17.77 18.41 16.36
C SER A 13 18.88 17.59 15.71
N ASP A 14 19.26 17.98 14.48
CA ASP A 14 20.65 18.04 13.99
C ASP A 14 20.65 18.35 12.49
N SER A 15 20.29 19.58 12.14
CA SER A 15 20.60 20.14 10.82
C SER A 15 21.88 20.95 10.91
N ALA A 16 23.03 20.33 10.60
CA ALA A 16 24.22 21.09 10.23
C ALA A 16 23.90 21.90 8.96
N GLU A 17 24.05 23.23 9.03
CA GLU A 17 23.80 24.14 7.92
C GLU A 17 24.69 23.82 6.71
N LEU A 18 24.16 23.08 5.74
CA LEU A 18 24.77 22.92 4.42
C LEU A 18 24.35 24.11 3.54
N ARG A 19 25.22 25.12 3.46
CA ARG A 19 25.10 26.24 2.52
C ARG A 19 25.23 25.72 1.08
N THR A 20 24.17 25.85 0.30
CA THR A 20 24.17 25.63 -1.15
C THR A 20 24.89 26.77 -1.88
N PRO A 21 25.83 26.51 -2.81
CA PRO A 21 26.39 27.56 -3.67
C PRO A 21 25.39 27.96 -4.78
N PRO A 22 25.41 29.22 -5.26
CA PRO A 22 24.46 29.69 -6.26
C PRO A 22 24.79 29.18 -7.67
N CYS A 23 23.82 28.51 -8.31
CA CYS A 23 23.87 28.19 -9.74
C CYS A 23 23.58 29.45 -10.57
N THR A 24 24.53 29.83 -11.42
CA THR A 24 24.32 30.83 -12.47
C THR A 24 23.77 30.18 -13.75
N PRO A 25 22.85 30.84 -14.48
CA PRO A 25 22.29 30.28 -15.71
C PRO A 25 23.27 30.53 -16.87
N ARG A 26 23.69 29.46 -17.55
CA ARG A 26 24.33 29.55 -18.88
C ARG A 26 23.34 29.22 -19.97
N SER A 27 23.30 30.11 -20.94
CA SER A 27 22.50 30.16 -22.14
C SER A 27 22.87 29.10 -23.19
N ASP A 28 21.85 28.76 -23.97
CA ASP A 28 21.86 28.38 -25.40
C ASP A 28 22.92 27.40 -25.92
N LEU A 29 22.46 26.19 -26.25
CA LEU A 29 22.94 25.42 -27.40
C LEU A 29 21.79 24.54 -27.93
N ARG A 30 20.94 25.12 -28.78
CA ARG A 30 20.09 24.34 -29.70
C ARG A 30 20.96 23.87 -30.86
N ARG A 31 21.12 22.56 -31.03
CA ARG A 31 21.59 21.95 -32.27
C ARG A 31 20.49 21.06 -32.85
N ASN A 32 20.13 21.39 -34.08
CA ASN A 32 19.24 20.63 -34.97
C ASN A 32 19.78 19.21 -35.19
N ILE A 33 18.93 18.21 -34.98
CA ILE A 33 19.13 16.83 -35.47
C ILE A 33 17.99 16.55 -36.46
N PRO A 34 18.26 16.13 -37.72
CA PRO A 34 17.21 15.81 -38.68
C PRO A 34 16.54 14.47 -38.35
N LEU A 35 15.21 14.42 -38.49
CA LEU A 35 14.43 13.18 -38.43
C LEU A 35 14.60 12.37 -39.74
N PRO A 36 14.62 11.02 -39.68
CA PRO A 36 14.63 10.18 -40.87
C PRO A 36 13.26 10.15 -41.58
N PRO A 37 13.22 9.88 -42.90
CA PRO A 37 11.99 9.87 -43.69
C PRO A 37 11.13 8.62 -43.44
N PRO A 38 9.81 8.68 -43.73
CA PRO A 38 8.88 7.57 -43.53
C PRO A 38 9.11 6.45 -44.55
N MET A 39 9.02 5.20 -44.09
CA MET A 39 9.02 4.01 -44.96
C MET A 39 7.61 3.75 -45.51
N ASP A 40 7.59 3.40 -46.80
CA ASP A 40 6.41 3.21 -47.63
C ASP A 40 5.51 2.04 -47.19
N ALA A 41 4.21 2.24 -47.39
CA ALA A 41 3.17 1.26 -47.19
C ALA A 41 3.06 0.33 -48.41
N GLU A 42 3.15 -0.99 -48.20
CA GLU A 42 2.74 -1.99 -49.19
C GLU A 42 1.29 -2.42 -48.94
N SER A 43 0.55 -2.55 -50.04
CA SER A 43 -0.88 -2.85 -50.10
C SER A 43 -1.18 -4.35 -49.95
N PRO A 44 -2.43 -4.72 -49.62
CA PRO A 44 -2.83 -6.10 -49.29
C PRO A 44 -3.38 -6.84 -50.52
N ASP A 45 -3.11 -8.13 -50.67
CA ASP A 45 -3.97 -9.04 -51.42
C ASP A 45 -3.78 -10.51 -51.02
N ASP A 46 -4.90 -11.24 -51.07
CA ASP A 46 -5.11 -12.70 -51.00
C ASP A 46 -4.84 -13.46 -49.69
N ILE A 47 -5.92 -13.81 -48.95
CA ILE A 47 -6.42 -15.20 -48.83
C ILE A 47 -7.95 -15.20 -48.61
N ARG A 48 -8.64 -16.00 -49.43
CA ARG A 48 -10.10 -16.21 -49.49
C ARG A 48 -10.63 -17.10 -48.35
N GLU A 49 -11.79 -16.70 -47.87
CA GLU A 49 -12.95 -17.46 -47.36
C GLU A 49 -12.79 -18.94 -46.97
N THR A 50 -13.06 -19.22 -45.68
CA THR A 50 -14.03 -20.27 -45.28
C THR A 50 -14.91 -19.69 -44.17
N GLY A 51 -16.20 -19.56 -44.47
CA GLY A 51 -17.15 -18.83 -43.63
C GLY A 51 -17.66 -19.60 -42.42
N GLU A 52 -17.84 -18.87 -41.33
CA GLU A 52 -18.93 -19.08 -40.37
C GLU A 52 -19.53 -17.72 -40.02
N ASN A 53 -20.81 -17.56 -40.35
CA ASN A 53 -21.62 -16.39 -40.05
C ASN A 53 -21.67 -16.15 -38.53
N HIS A 54 -20.99 -15.12 -38.05
CA HIS A 54 -21.32 -14.47 -36.77
C HIS A 54 -21.65 -13.00 -37.05
N SER A 55 -22.95 -12.72 -37.04
CA SER A 55 -23.49 -11.38 -37.16
C SER A 55 -22.97 -10.50 -36.02
N TYR A 56 -22.15 -9.51 -36.37
CA TYR A 56 -21.72 -8.45 -35.47
C TYR A 56 -22.92 -7.56 -35.12
N ARG A 57 -23.67 -7.94 -34.08
CA ARG A 57 -24.56 -7.01 -33.36
C ARG A 57 -23.71 -6.12 -32.47
N MET A 58 -23.18 -5.05 -33.06
CA MET A 58 -22.72 -3.86 -32.35
C MET A 58 -23.94 -3.20 -31.68
N HIS A 59 -24.22 -3.61 -30.44
CA HIS A 59 -24.96 -2.91 -29.37
C HIS A 59 -25.49 -3.97 -28.39
N GLY A 60 -24.57 -4.51 -27.59
CA GLY A 60 -24.85 -5.48 -26.54
C GLY A 60 -23.98 -5.17 -25.32
N ARG A 61 -24.64 -4.75 -24.26
CA ARG A 61 -24.10 -4.46 -22.92
C ARG A 61 -23.17 -5.60 -22.46
N ARG A 62 -21.90 -5.32 -22.13
CA ARG A 62 -21.07 -6.31 -21.41
C ARG A 62 -21.70 -6.53 -20.03
N PRO A 63 -22.11 -7.75 -19.66
CA PRO A 63 -22.48 -8.05 -18.28
C PRO A 63 -21.30 -7.73 -17.37
N SER A 64 -21.57 -7.33 -16.12
CA SER A 64 -20.52 -7.26 -15.10
C SER A 64 -19.81 -8.62 -15.06
N PRO A 65 -18.47 -8.67 -15.12
CA PRO A 65 -17.77 -9.95 -15.10
C PRO A 65 -18.19 -10.71 -13.85
N SER A 66 -18.58 -11.98 -14.00
CA SER A 66 -18.76 -12.86 -12.84
C SER A 66 -17.49 -12.85 -11.98
N VAL A 67 -17.57 -13.16 -10.69
CA VAL A 67 -16.38 -13.25 -9.81
C VAL A 67 -15.27 -14.11 -10.43
N ARG A 68 -15.65 -15.15 -11.20
CA ARG A 68 -14.70 -16.02 -11.94
C ARG A 68 -13.86 -15.28 -12.99
N GLN A 69 -14.39 -14.19 -13.54
CA GLN A 69 -13.73 -13.37 -14.55
C GLN A 69 -13.07 -12.12 -13.96
N GLN A 70 -13.10 -11.88 -12.65
CA GLN A 70 -12.45 -10.72 -12.07
C GLN A 70 -10.96 -11.01 -11.82
N VAL A 71 -10.12 -10.02 -12.10
CA VAL A 71 -8.70 -10.04 -11.68
C VAL A 71 -8.64 -9.52 -10.26
N GLY A 72 -7.93 -10.24 -9.39
CA GLY A 72 -7.74 -9.82 -8.00
C GLY A 72 -6.58 -10.53 -7.33
N ILE A 73 -6.45 -10.33 -6.02
CA ILE A 73 -5.54 -11.09 -5.16
C ILE A 73 -6.23 -12.39 -4.77
N LEU A 74 -5.62 -13.53 -5.09
CA LEU A 74 -6.13 -14.88 -4.78
C LEU A 74 -5.51 -15.44 -3.50
N ALA A 75 -4.25 -15.09 -3.23
CA ALA A 75 -3.50 -15.53 -2.08
C ALA A 75 -2.49 -14.45 -1.66
N MET A 76 -2.14 -14.46 -0.38
CA MET A 76 -1.15 -13.57 0.22
C MET A 76 -0.27 -14.37 1.16
N GLU A 77 1.00 -14.00 1.27
CA GLU A 77 1.89 -14.54 2.28
C GLU A 77 2.79 -13.42 2.79
N VAL A 78 3.22 -13.51 4.04
CA VAL A 78 4.14 -12.56 4.66
C VAL A 78 5.33 -13.30 5.25
N TYR A 79 6.48 -12.67 5.22
CA TYR A 79 7.67 -13.05 5.95
C TYR A 79 8.14 -11.86 6.78
N PHE A 80 8.55 -12.12 8.01
CA PHE A 80 9.28 -11.19 8.87
C PHE A 80 10.36 -12.00 9.61
N PRO A 81 11.54 -11.41 9.88
CA PRO A 81 12.58 -12.09 10.63
C PRO A 81 12.06 -12.62 11.97
N ARG A 82 12.64 -13.76 12.38
CA ARG A 82 12.29 -14.38 13.66
C ARG A 82 12.71 -13.52 14.84
N THR A 83 13.74 -12.70 14.71
CA THR A 83 14.26 -11.81 15.75
C THR A 83 13.51 -10.49 15.83
N TYR A 84 13.26 -10.02 17.06
CA TYR A 84 12.74 -8.69 17.32
C TYR A 84 13.31 -8.09 18.61
N VAL A 85 13.33 -6.75 18.67
CA VAL A 85 13.63 -5.98 19.88
C VAL A 85 12.33 -5.36 20.41
N ASP A 86 12.18 -5.36 21.74
CA ASP A 86 11.06 -4.72 22.43
C ASP A 86 11.28 -3.20 22.52
N GLN A 87 10.26 -2.41 22.17
CA GLN A 87 10.39 -0.96 22.10
C GLN A 87 10.49 -0.31 23.48
N HIS A 88 9.90 -0.89 24.53
CA HIS A 88 10.04 -0.37 25.89
C HIS A 88 11.45 -0.62 26.45
N ALA A 89 12.00 -1.80 26.19
CA ALA A 89 13.40 -2.09 26.50
C ALA A 89 14.35 -1.18 25.72
N LEU A 90 14.04 -0.89 24.45
CA LEU A 90 14.83 0.03 23.62
C LEU A 90 14.74 1.48 24.14
N GLU A 91 13.58 1.95 24.62
CA GLU A 91 13.44 3.25 25.28
C GLU A 91 14.43 3.41 26.45
N THR A 92 14.49 2.37 27.29
CA THR A 92 15.38 2.34 28.46
C THR A 92 16.85 2.32 28.04
N PHE A 93 17.20 1.51 27.04
CA PHE A 93 18.57 1.38 26.55
C PHE A 93 19.08 2.67 25.87
N ASP A 94 18.25 3.29 25.04
CA ASP A 94 18.58 4.52 24.33
C ASP A 94 18.53 5.77 25.24
N GLY A 95 18.13 5.61 26.51
CA GLY A 95 18.09 6.69 27.50
C GLY A 95 17.00 7.74 27.22
N VAL A 96 15.91 7.35 26.56
CA VAL A 96 14.78 8.23 26.24
C VAL A 96 13.64 8.10 27.25
N SER A 97 12.71 9.06 27.23
CA SER A 97 11.53 9.02 28.11
C SER A 97 10.66 7.80 27.81
N SER A 98 10.13 7.19 28.89
CA SER A 98 9.13 6.13 28.80
C SER A 98 7.94 6.59 27.98
N GLY A 99 7.48 5.78 27.03
CA GLY A 99 6.40 6.13 26.12
C GLY A 99 6.85 6.79 24.82
N LYS A 100 8.13 7.18 24.66
CA LYS A 100 8.59 7.86 23.43
C LYS A 100 8.36 7.02 22.17
N TYR A 101 8.66 5.73 22.23
CA TYR A 101 8.47 4.81 21.10
C TYR A 101 7.11 4.12 21.19
N THR A 102 6.74 3.65 22.38
CA THR A 102 5.49 2.88 22.61
C THR A 102 4.22 3.71 22.45
N VAL A 103 4.24 4.99 22.85
CA VAL A 103 3.09 5.91 22.73
C VAL A 103 3.32 6.97 21.64
N GLY A 104 4.53 7.55 21.60
CA GLY A 104 4.90 8.60 20.66
C GLY A 104 4.93 8.10 19.22
N LEU A 105 5.56 6.95 18.97
CA LEU A 105 5.55 6.29 17.66
C LEU A 105 4.40 5.26 17.53
N GLY A 106 3.90 4.74 18.65
CA GLY A 106 2.88 3.70 18.68
C GLY A 106 3.42 2.31 18.35
N GLN A 107 4.71 2.06 18.60
CA GLN A 107 5.38 0.80 18.26
C GLN A 107 5.61 -0.05 19.52
N GLU A 108 5.34 -1.34 19.43
CA GLU A 108 5.50 -2.30 20.54
C GLU A 108 6.80 -3.11 20.38
N ALA A 109 7.11 -3.51 19.15
CA ALA A 109 8.29 -4.28 18.83
C ALA A 109 8.80 -3.95 17.42
N MET A 110 10.06 -4.29 17.14
CA MET A 110 10.70 -4.08 15.84
C MET A 110 11.44 -5.33 15.40
N SER A 111 11.06 -5.89 14.26
CA SER A 111 11.77 -7.01 13.63
C SER A 111 13.00 -6.51 12.91
N PHE A 112 14.10 -7.27 12.97
CA PHE A 112 15.35 -6.93 12.31
C PHE A 112 16.06 -8.19 11.81
N CYS A 113 16.85 -8.03 10.76
CA CYS A 113 17.64 -9.11 10.16
C CYS A 113 19.01 -9.22 10.83
N GLY A 114 19.46 -10.46 11.02
CA GLY A 114 20.87 -10.77 11.21
C GLY A 114 21.66 -10.70 9.89
N ASP A 115 22.92 -11.15 9.90
CA ASP A 115 23.78 -11.18 8.71
C ASP A 115 23.47 -12.36 7.76
N ARG A 116 22.66 -13.32 8.22
CA ARG A 116 22.11 -14.44 7.42
C ARG A 116 20.94 -14.06 6.53
N GLU A 117 20.33 -12.90 6.72
CA GLU A 117 19.12 -12.48 5.99
C GLU A 117 19.36 -11.19 5.20
N ASP A 118 19.02 -11.24 3.92
CA ASP A 118 18.97 -10.06 3.06
C ASP A 118 17.62 -10.00 2.33
N VAL A 119 17.42 -8.94 1.55
CA VAL A 119 16.15 -8.75 0.82
C VAL A 119 15.87 -9.91 -0.15
N ARG A 120 16.88 -10.51 -0.77
CA ARG A 120 16.70 -11.66 -1.68
C ARG A 120 16.24 -12.88 -0.89
N SER A 121 16.89 -13.18 0.23
CA SER A 121 16.54 -14.34 1.05
C SER A 121 15.13 -14.23 1.63
N MET A 122 14.71 -13.03 2.06
CA MET A 122 13.32 -12.78 2.49
C MET A 122 12.32 -12.94 1.34
N CYS A 123 12.62 -12.40 0.15
CA CYS A 123 11.77 -12.54 -1.04
C CYS A 123 11.67 -14.01 -1.49
N MET A 124 12.77 -14.77 -1.49
CA MET A 124 12.77 -16.19 -1.80
C MET A 124 11.91 -16.97 -0.81
N THR A 125 12.03 -16.65 0.48
CA THR A 125 11.27 -17.30 1.56
C THR A 125 9.77 -17.09 1.39
N VAL A 126 9.33 -15.85 1.19
CA VAL A 126 7.89 -15.56 1.09
C VAL A 126 7.28 -16.14 -0.19
N VAL A 127 8.01 -16.16 -1.31
CA VAL A 127 7.56 -16.79 -2.57
C VAL A 127 7.43 -18.30 -2.41
N GLN A 128 8.48 -18.96 -1.94
CA GLN A 128 8.47 -20.41 -1.76
C GLN A 128 7.36 -20.84 -0.80
N THR A 129 7.19 -20.10 0.31
CA THR A 129 6.14 -20.38 1.29
C THR A 129 4.74 -20.25 0.69
N LEU A 130 4.48 -19.19 -0.10
CA LEU A 130 3.20 -19.00 -0.78
C LEU A 130 2.93 -20.15 -1.74
N VAL A 131 3.91 -20.48 -2.59
CA VAL A 131 3.79 -21.53 -3.61
C VAL A 131 3.50 -22.89 -2.97
N GLU A 132 4.22 -23.25 -1.91
CA GLU A 132 4.04 -24.52 -1.20
C GLU A 132 2.68 -24.62 -0.50
N LYS A 133 2.30 -23.61 0.29
CA LYS A 133 1.03 -23.62 1.05
C LYS A 133 -0.21 -23.65 0.16
N HIS A 134 -0.11 -23.11 -1.05
CA HIS A 134 -1.20 -23.07 -2.01
C HIS A 134 -1.06 -24.11 -3.12
N HIS A 135 -0.02 -24.96 -3.09
CA HIS A 135 0.26 -26.00 -4.06
C HIS A 135 0.27 -25.49 -5.52
N ILE A 136 0.92 -24.36 -5.75
CA ILE A 136 0.96 -23.72 -7.07
C ILE A 136 2.10 -24.32 -7.88
N ASP A 137 1.81 -24.75 -9.10
CA ASP A 137 2.86 -25.13 -10.05
C ASP A 137 3.56 -23.86 -10.56
N TYR A 138 4.90 -23.82 -10.49
CA TYR A 138 5.70 -22.72 -11.01
C TYR A 138 5.45 -22.48 -12.51
N ASN A 139 5.01 -23.49 -13.28
CA ASN A 139 4.62 -23.32 -14.69
C ASN A 139 3.36 -22.47 -14.89
N ASP A 140 2.53 -22.30 -13.85
CA ASP A 140 1.32 -21.47 -13.89
C ASP A 140 1.57 -20.01 -13.49
N ILE A 141 2.82 -19.59 -13.35
CA ILE A 141 3.19 -18.21 -13.09
C ILE A 141 3.80 -17.64 -14.38
N GLY A 142 3.14 -16.62 -14.95
CA GLY A 142 3.59 -15.96 -16.19
C GLY A 142 4.19 -14.58 -15.96
N ARG A 143 4.02 -14.02 -14.75
CA ARG A 143 4.61 -12.74 -14.36
C ARG A 143 5.09 -12.77 -12.91
N LEU A 144 6.26 -12.21 -12.65
CA LEU A 144 6.84 -11.99 -11.34
C LEU A 144 7.45 -10.59 -11.28
N GLU A 145 6.91 -9.72 -10.44
CA GLU A 145 7.41 -8.34 -10.28
C GLU A 145 7.72 -8.03 -8.81
N VAL A 146 8.89 -7.44 -8.56
CA VAL A 146 9.35 -7.11 -7.21
C VAL A 146 9.25 -5.60 -6.98
N GLY A 147 8.64 -5.17 -5.88
CA GLY A 147 8.76 -3.82 -5.37
C GLY A 147 9.74 -3.79 -4.21
N THR A 148 10.79 -2.98 -4.30
CA THR A 148 11.77 -2.81 -3.20
C THR A 148 12.42 -1.43 -3.28
N GLU A 149 12.94 -0.98 -2.15
CA GLU A 149 13.92 0.11 -2.05
C GLU A 149 15.23 -0.32 -1.37
N THR A 150 15.39 -1.63 -1.12
CA THR A 150 16.59 -2.24 -0.56
C THR A 150 17.48 -2.75 -1.70
N ILE A 151 18.37 -1.88 -2.18
CA ILE A 151 19.19 -2.14 -3.36
C ILE A 151 20.53 -2.74 -2.96
N ILE A 152 20.77 -4.00 -3.33
CA ILE A 152 22.05 -4.70 -3.10
C ILE A 152 22.85 -4.93 -4.39
N ASP A 153 22.27 -4.58 -5.54
CA ASP A 153 22.92 -4.58 -6.85
C ASP A 153 22.26 -3.49 -7.72
N ARG A 154 23.06 -2.67 -8.41
CA ARG A 154 22.57 -1.52 -9.17
C ARG A 154 22.00 -1.88 -10.55
N ALA A 155 22.17 -3.12 -11.00
CA ALA A 155 21.70 -3.58 -12.31
C ALA A 155 20.92 -4.91 -12.22
N LYS A 156 21.40 -5.87 -11.42
CA LYS A 156 20.76 -7.18 -11.28
C LYS A 156 19.60 -7.13 -10.29
N SER A 157 18.39 -7.16 -10.84
CA SER A 157 17.13 -7.22 -10.10
C SER A 157 17.04 -8.42 -9.14
N ILE A 158 16.33 -8.23 -8.03
CA ILE A 158 15.87 -9.30 -7.13
C ILE A 158 15.01 -10.29 -7.90
N LYS A 159 14.16 -9.84 -8.83
CA LYS A 159 13.37 -10.72 -9.71
C LYS A 159 14.23 -11.80 -10.36
N THR A 160 15.39 -11.45 -10.90
CA THR A 160 16.27 -12.45 -11.53
C THR A 160 16.92 -13.41 -10.53
N ALA A 161 17.07 -13.03 -9.26
CA ALA A 161 17.49 -13.97 -8.21
C ALA A 161 16.34 -14.95 -7.88
N LEU A 162 15.10 -14.47 -7.85
CA LEU A 162 13.92 -15.31 -7.61
C LEU A 162 13.67 -16.34 -8.73
N MET A 163 14.18 -16.11 -9.95
CA MET A 163 14.11 -17.10 -11.02
C MET A 163 14.83 -18.42 -10.68
N SER A 164 15.73 -18.44 -9.70
CA SER A 164 16.31 -19.70 -9.18
C SER A 164 15.25 -20.68 -8.66
N LEU A 165 14.15 -20.16 -8.11
CA LEU A 165 13.01 -20.98 -7.64
C LEU A 165 12.26 -21.68 -8.78
N PHE A 166 12.42 -21.19 -10.02
CA PHE A 166 11.74 -21.70 -11.22
C PHE A 166 12.62 -22.68 -12.02
N GLU A 167 13.90 -22.85 -11.66
CA GLU A 167 14.85 -23.65 -12.44
C GLU A 167 14.39 -25.11 -12.57
N GLN A 168 13.87 -25.70 -11.50
CA GLN A 168 13.41 -27.09 -11.50
C GLN A 168 12.18 -27.32 -12.38
N SER A 169 11.30 -26.32 -12.52
CA SER A 169 10.13 -26.45 -13.41
C SER A 169 10.49 -26.21 -14.88
N GLY A 170 11.63 -25.56 -15.15
CA GLY A 170 12.02 -25.12 -16.49
C GLY A 170 11.24 -23.90 -16.99
N ASN A 171 10.42 -23.27 -16.15
CA ASN A 171 9.64 -22.09 -16.55
C ASN A 171 10.48 -20.81 -16.49
N PHE A 172 11.06 -20.44 -17.63
CA PHE A 172 11.79 -19.18 -17.79
C PHE A 172 10.99 -18.10 -18.54
N GLU A 173 9.80 -18.43 -19.03
CA GLU A 173 8.89 -17.48 -19.69
C GLU A 173 8.05 -16.77 -18.62
N VAL A 174 8.70 -15.95 -17.81
CA VAL A 174 8.08 -15.20 -16.70
C VAL A 174 8.44 -13.72 -16.83
N GLU A 175 7.46 -12.90 -17.19
CA GLU A 175 7.64 -11.44 -17.33
C GLU A 175 7.83 -10.74 -15.98
N GLY A 176 8.20 -9.46 -16.03
CA GLY A 176 8.38 -8.61 -14.85
C GLY A 176 9.84 -8.48 -14.40
N ILE A 177 10.11 -7.43 -13.63
CA ILE A 177 11.42 -7.02 -13.13
C ILE A 177 11.25 -6.37 -11.73
N ASP A 178 12.20 -5.56 -11.29
CA ASP A 178 12.06 -4.74 -10.09
C ASP A 178 11.45 -3.37 -10.44
N SER A 179 10.54 -2.90 -9.60
CA SER A 179 10.05 -1.52 -9.53
C SER A 179 10.67 -0.85 -8.29
N THR A 180 11.02 0.44 -8.39
CA THR A 180 11.58 1.20 -7.25
C THR A 180 11.07 2.65 -7.24
N ASN A 181 10.45 3.04 -6.13
CA ASN A 181 10.29 4.43 -5.68
C ASN A 181 9.94 4.37 -4.18
N ALA A 182 10.96 4.29 -3.32
CA ALA A 182 10.78 4.12 -1.88
C ALA A 182 9.69 3.07 -1.54
N CYS A 183 8.91 3.30 -0.49
CA CYS A 183 7.85 2.41 -0.02
C CYS A 183 6.68 2.24 -1.02
N TYR A 184 6.60 3.02 -2.10
CA TYR A 184 5.52 2.94 -3.09
C TYR A 184 5.70 1.78 -4.09
N ALA A 185 6.92 1.26 -4.23
CA ALA A 185 7.27 0.32 -5.30
C ALA A 185 6.38 -0.93 -5.35
N GLY A 186 6.01 -1.49 -4.20
CA GLY A 186 5.08 -2.63 -4.13
C GLY A 186 3.69 -2.32 -4.68
N THR A 187 3.18 -1.11 -4.42
CA THR A 187 1.91 -0.63 -4.98
C THR A 187 1.99 -0.50 -6.50
N ASN A 188 3.13 -0.06 -7.03
CA ASN A 188 3.37 -0.01 -8.47
C ASN A 188 3.38 -1.42 -9.10
N ALA A 189 4.10 -2.36 -8.49
CA ALA A 189 4.17 -3.75 -8.95
C ALA A 189 2.79 -4.44 -8.95
N LEU A 190 1.95 -4.15 -7.96
CA LEU A 190 0.55 -4.59 -7.94
C LEU A 190 -0.23 -4.06 -9.15
N PHE A 191 -0.14 -2.76 -9.44
CA PHE A 191 -0.87 -2.17 -10.57
C PHE A 191 -0.38 -2.70 -11.91
N ASN A 192 0.93 -2.83 -12.09
CA ASN A 192 1.51 -3.40 -13.31
C ASN A 192 1.03 -4.85 -13.53
N THR A 193 0.99 -5.65 -12.47
CA THR A 193 0.56 -7.05 -12.55
C THR A 193 -0.94 -7.18 -12.80
N ILE A 194 -1.79 -6.35 -12.17
CA ILE A 194 -3.22 -6.30 -12.48
C ILE A 194 -3.43 -5.87 -13.95
N ALA A 195 -2.72 -4.83 -14.41
CA ALA A 195 -2.82 -4.34 -15.79
C ALA A 195 -2.38 -5.41 -16.80
N TRP A 196 -1.35 -6.20 -16.48
CA TRP A 196 -0.95 -7.35 -17.29
C TRP A 196 -2.07 -8.41 -17.34
N CYS A 197 -2.65 -8.81 -16.20
CA CYS A 197 -3.78 -9.75 -16.13
C CYS A 197 -5.07 -9.27 -16.84
N GLU A 198 -5.23 -7.95 -16.99
CA GLU A 198 -6.35 -7.32 -17.70
C GLU A 198 -6.06 -7.06 -19.18
N SER A 199 -4.80 -7.12 -19.60
CA SER A 199 -4.39 -6.92 -20.99
C SER A 199 -4.98 -7.99 -21.89
N ARG A 200 -5.50 -7.60 -23.05
CA ARG A 200 -5.97 -8.57 -24.06
C ARG A 200 -4.84 -9.11 -24.93
N THR A 201 -3.72 -8.40 -24.97
CA THR A 201 -2.61 -8.69 -25.88
C THR A 201 -1.48 -9.39 -25.17
N LEU A 202 -1.24 -9.05 -23.90
CA LEU A 202 -0.09 -9.54 -23.13
C LEU A 202 -0.46 -10.66 -22.15
N TYR A 203 -1.74 -10.81 -21.79
CA TYR A 203 -2.12 -11.82 -20.81
C TYR A 203 -2.16 -13.22 -21.43
N ASP A 204 -1.41 -14.13 -20.83
CA ASP A 204 -1.29 -15.53 -21.28
C ASP A 204 -2.19 -16.52 -20.49
N GLY A 205 -2.96 -16.02 -19.52
CA GLY A 205 -3.84 -16.82 -18.68
C GLY A 205 -3.23 -17.35 -17.39
N ARG A 206 -1.92 -17.22 -17.19
CA ARG A 206 -1.21 -17.65 -15.97
C ARG A 206 -1.42 -16.65 -14.81
N PHE A 207 -0.92 -16.99 -13.63
CA PHE A 207 -0.91 -16.08 -12.48
C PHE A 207 0.23 -15.07 -12.59
N GLY A 208 0.00 -13.89 -12.01
CA GLY A 208 1.05 -12.95 -11.69
C GLY A 208 1.42 -13.07 -10.21
N LEU A 209 2.69 -12.86 -9.90
CA LEU A 209 3.21 -12.84 -8.54
C LEU A 209 3.84 -11.46 -8.27
N VAL A 210 3.34 -10.77 -7.25
CA VAL A 210 3.90 -9.50 -6.78
C VAL A 210 4.65 -9.79 -5.50
N VAL A 211 5.91 -9.36 -5.41
CA VAL A 211 6.72 -9.52 -4.20
C VAL A 211 7.15 -8.15 -3.72
N CYS A 212 6.91 -7.83 -2.46
CA CYS A 212 7.39 -6.62 -1.81
C CYS A 212 8.35 -7.04 -0.72
N GLY A 213 9.50 -6.40 -0.56
CA GLY A 213 10.45 -6.81 0.46
C GLY A 213 11.50 -5.76 0.73
N ASP A 214 11.76 -5.52 2.02
CA ASP A 214 12.70 -4.48 2.44
C ASP A 214 13.28 -4.72 3.82
N ILE A 215 14.46 -4.12 4.03
CA ILE A 215 15.13 -3.97 5.31
C ILE A 215 15.25 -2.47 5.59
N ALA A 216 14.44 -1.96 6.52
CA ALA A 216 14.42 -0.56 6.92
C ALA A 216 15.36 -0.33 8.10
N VAL A 217 16.54 0.21 7.81
CA VAL A 217 17.57 0.53 8.81
C VAL A 217 17.95 2.01 8.77
N TYR A 218 18.31 2.53 9.94
CA TYR A 218 18.64 3.93 10.16
C TYR A 218 19.89 4.03 11.05
N PRO A 219 20.67 5.12 10.92
CA PRO A 219 21.82 5.35 11.77
C PRO A 219 21.36 5.51 13.23
N GLN A 220 22.32 5.47 14.16
CA GLN A 220 22.02 5.70 15.56
C GLN A 220 21.33 7.07 15.72
N GLY A 221 20.21 7.09 16.45
CA GLY A 221 19.40 8.28 16.63
C GLY A 221 17.90 7.99 16.60
N PRO A 222 17.05 9.04 16.65
CA PRO A 222 15.60 8.90 16.83
C PRO A 222 14.88 8.05 15.76
N ALA A 223 15.42 8.01 14.54
CA ALA A 223 14.83 7.24 13.44
C ALA A 223 15.08 5.72 13.56
N ARG A 224 16.06 5.27 14.35
CA ARG A 224 16.37 3.83 14.51
C ARG A 224 15.17 3.04 15.02
N ALA A 225 14.38 3.62 15.92
CA ALA A 225 13.19 2.99 16.48
C ALA A 225 12.01 2.86 15.50
N THR A 226 12.10 3.41 14.28
CA THR A 226 11.08 3.27 13.21
C THR A 226 11.49 2.30 12.11
N GLY A 227 12.62 1.58 12.28
CA GLY A 227 13.04 0.53 11.38
C GLY A 227 12.10 -0.68 11.36
N GLY A 228 12.53 -1.72 10.67
CA GLY A 228 11.77 -2.96 10.52
C GLY A 228 12.29 -3.78 9.35
N ALA A 229 11.80 -5.01 9.21
CA ALA A 229 12.12 -5.85 8.06
C ALA A 229 10.99 -6.82 7.78
N GLY A 230 10.76 -7.08 6.50
CA GLY A 230 9.79 -8.07 6.07
C GLY A 230 9.58 -8.10 4.55
N ALA A 231 8.86 -9.11 4.11
CA ALA A 231 8.45 -9.30 2.73
C ALA A 231 7.00 -9.79 2.64
N VAL A 232 6.31 -9.47 1.56
CA VAL A 232 4.95 -9.94 1.25
C VAL A 232 4.90 -10.43 -0.18
N ALA A 233 4.28 -11.58 -0.41
CA ALA A 233 3.95 -12.07 -1.75
C ALA A 233 2.43 -12.03 -1.97
N LEU A 234 2.00 -11.59 -3.15
CA LEU A 234 0.60 -11.53 -3.57
C LEU A 234 0.43 -12.32 -4.87
N LEU A 235 -0.42 -13.35 -4.86
CA LEU A 235 -0.82 -14.05 -6.07
C LEU A 235 -1.98 -13.32 -6.73
N ILE A 236 -1.78 -12.88 -7.97
CA ILE A 236 -2.72 -12.08 -8.76
C ILE A 236 -3.23 -12.88 -9.94
N GLY A 237 -4.52 -12.80 -10.24
CA GLY A 237 -5.08 -13.44 -11.43
C GLY A 237 -6.59 -13.58 -11.42
N ARG A 238 -7.07 -14.47 -12.27
CA ARG A 238 -8.48 -14.89 -12.37
C ARG A 238 -8.64 -16.26 -11.72
N ALA A 239 -9.87 -16.61 -11.34
CA ALA A 239 -10.14 -17.94 -10.80
C ALA A 239 -9.88 -19.03 -11.86
N GLN A 240 -9.15 -20.09 -11.49
CA GLN A 240 -8.88 -21.24 -12.35
C GLN A 240 -9.44 -22.54 -11.72
N PRO A 241 -10.77 -22.65 -11.54
CA PRO A 241 -11.38 -23.66 -10.66
C PRO A 241 -11.16 -25.12 -11.09
N ARG A 242 -10.78 -25.37 -12.35
CA ARG A 242 -10.45 -26.73 -12.82
C ARG A 242 -9.12 -27.23 -12.28
N ARG A 243 -8.13 -26.33 -12.12
CA ARG A 243 -6.78 -26.66 -11.65
C ARG A 243 -6.59 -26.30 -10.18
N TYR A 244 -7.11 -25.15 -9.78
CA TYR A 244 -6.99 -24.59 -8.43
C TYR A 244 -8.36 -24.24 -7.86
N PRO A 245 -9.16 -25.22 -7.39
CA PRO A 245 -10.51 -24.98 -6.87
C PRO A 245 -10.54 -24.10 -5.61
N HIS A 246 -9.45 -24.09 -4.83
CA HIS A 246 -9.29 -23.27 -3.62
C HIS A 246 -8.82 -21.84 -3.92
N LEU A 247 -8.31 -21.54 -5.12
CA LEU A 247 -7.81 -20.22 -5.48
C LEU A 247 -8.87 -19.44 -6.28
N ARG A 248 -9.43 -18.41 -5.64
CA ARG A 248 -10.36 -17.45 -6.24
C ARG A 248 -9.98 -16.04 -5.78
N PRO A 249 -10.27 -14.99 -6.57
CA PRO A 249 -10.06 -13.62 -6.12
C PRO A 249 -10.78 -13.37 -4.79
N ILE A 250 -10.02 -12.98 -3.77
CA ILE A 250 -10.50 -12.55 -2.45
C ILE A 250 -10.67 -11.03 -2.45
N LEU A 251 -9.69 -10.32 -2.99
CA LEU A 251 -9.67 -8.86 -3.10
C LEU A 251 -9.65 -8.43 -4.56
N VAL A 252 -10.60 -7.59 -4.96
CA VAL A 252 -10.70 -7.06 -6.34
C VAL A 252 -10.61 -5.54 -6.31
N LEU A 253 -9.75 -4.97 -7.14
CA LEU A 253 -9.63 -3.52 -7.32
C LEU A 253 -10.94 -2.95 -7.88
N GLU A 254 -11.47 -1.88 -7.30
CA GLU A 254 -12.67 -1.25 -7.84
C GLU A 254 -12.31 -0.27 -8.99
N PRO A 255 -12.83 -0.51 -10.22
CA PRO A 255 -12.47 0.31 -11.38
C PRO A 255 -12.84 1.78 -11.20
N GLY A 256 -11.91 2.67 -11.59
CA GLY A 256 -12.12 4.12 -11.57
C GLY A 256 -12.03 4.79 -10.19
N LEU A 257 -11.81 4.03 -9.11
CA LEU A 257 -11.69 4.53 -7.74
C LEU A 257 -10.23 4.61 -7.23
N LYS A 258 -9.25 4.50 -8.12
CA LYS A 258 -7.85 4.85 -7.83
C LYS A 258 -7.62 6.33 -8.04
N SER A 259 -6.77 6.98 -7.25
CA SER A 259 -6.25 8.34 -7.43
C SER A 259 -4.77 8.36 -7.07
N SER A 260 -4.01 9.29 -7.67
CA SER A 260 -2.56 9.34 -7.47
C SER A 260 -2.04 10.78 -7.39
N HIS A 261 -0.90 10.92 -6.73
CA HIS A 261 -0.11 12.15 -6.63
C HIS A 261 1.37 11.81 -6.73
N PHE A 262 2.10 12.56 -7.55
CA PHE A 262 3.54 12.43 -7.73
C PHE A 262 4.10 13.85 -7.76
N GLU A 263 5.20 14.06 -7.06
CA GLU A 263 5.85 15.36 -6.92
C GLU A 263 7.34 15.14 -6.74
N ASN A 264 8.19 16.03 -7.23
CA ASN A 264 9.64 15.94 -7.01
C ASN A 264 9.98 16.55 -5.63
N THR A 265 10.42 15.73 -4.69
CA THR A 265 10.75 16.09 -3.31
C THR A 265 12.04 15.43 -2.85
N TRP A 266 12.65 15.98 -1.80
CA TRP A 266 13.88 15.47 -1.19
C TRP A 266 13.66 15.16 0.30
N ASP A 267 12.47 14.63 0.60
CA ASP A 267 12.02 14.37 1.97
C ASP A 267 12.73 13.16 2.59
N PHE A 268 12.92 12.11 1.81
CA PHE A 268 13.73 10.93 2.14
C PHE A 268 14.29 10.35 0.85
N PHE A 269 15.59 10.07 0.80
CA PHE A 269 16.26 9.51 -0.38
C PHE A 269 17.58 8.84 -0.04
N LYS A 270 18.00 7.90 -0.89
CA LYS A 270 19.29 7.17 -0.81
C LYS A 270 20.12 7.50 -2.05
N PRO A 271 20.94 8.58 -2.03
CA PRO A 271 21.74 8.96 -3.19
C PRO A 271 22.87 7.96 -3.43
N ALA A 272 23.14 7.59 -4.68
CA ALA A 272 24.29 6.77 -5.02
C ALA A 272 25.59 7.56 -4.82
N ARG A 273 26.35 7.23 -3.78
CA ARG A 273 27.64 7.81 -3.40
C ARG A 273 28.74 6.75 -3.49
N ARG A 274 29.99 7.19 -3.32
CA ARG A 274 31.18 6.31 -3.33
C ARG A 274 31.35 5.58 -2.00
N GLU A 275 30.89 6.21 -0.92
CA GLU A 275 30.82 5.69 0.45
C GLU A 275 29.36 5.34 0.74
N ASP A 276 28.79 4.41 -0.02
CA ASP A 276 27.38 4.04 0.13
C ASP A 276 27.17 3.35 1.47
N THR A 277 26.32 3.94 2.30
CA THR A 277 25.73 3.27 3.46
C THR A 277 24.33 2.78 3.08
N GLU A 278 23.78 1.86 3.85
CA GLU A 278 22.37 1.46 3.68
C GLU A 278 21.39 2.57 4.11
N TYR A 279 21.90 3.53 4.87
CA TYR A 279 21.10 4.55 5.54
C TYR A 279 20.60 5.63 4.58
N PRO A 280 19.34 6.06 4.74
CA PRO A 280 18.79 7.15 3.96
C PRO A 280 19.20 8.51 4.52
N ILE A 281 19.22 9.51 3.63
CA ILE A 281 19.13 10.91 4.04
C ILE A 281 17.65 11.22 4.24
N VAL A 282 17.28 11.65 5.46
CA VAL A 282 15.90 11.90 5.83
C VAL A 282 15.75 13.29 6.45
N ASN A 283 14.80 14.06 5.93
CA ASN A 283 14.26 15.24 6.59
C ASN A 283 12.91 14.83 7.18
N GLY A 284 12.88 14.51 8.48
CA GLY A 284 11.68 13.98 9.15
C GLY A 284 10.48 14.92 9.07
N THR A 285 10.71 16.23 9.20
CA THR A 285 9.68 17.27 9.08
C THR A 285 9.10 17.30 7.66
N GLU A 286 9.95 17.36 6.64
CA GLU A 286 9.48 17.38 5.26
C GLU A 286 8.82 16.05 4.86
N SER A 287 9.30 14.91 5.37
CA SER A 287 8.70 13.58 5.13
C SER A 287 7.25 13.51 5.62
N ILE A 288 6.96 14.02 6.82
CA ILE A 288 5.59 14.06 7.35
C ILE A 288 4.73 15.05 6.55
N ALA A 289 5.24 16.23 6.22
CA ALA A 289 4.50 17.21 5.39
C ALA A 289 4.18 16.66 4.00
N CYS A 290 5.15 16.01 3.36
CA CYS A 290 5.01 15.28 2.11
C CYS A 290 3.90 14.23 2.25
N TYR A 291 4.00 13.33 3.22
CA TYR A 291 3.00 12.29 3.45
C TYR A 291 1.58 12.86 3.57
N PHE A 292 1.37 13.88 4.40
CA PHE A 292 0.06 14.50 4.58
C PHE A 292 -0.43 15.25 3.33
N ARG A 293 0.46 15.94 2.61
CA ARG A 293 0.12 16.59 1.33
C ARG A 293 -0.35 15.58 0.29
N ALA A 294 0.37 14.47 0.14
CA ALA A 294 -0.02 13.38 -0.74
C ALA A 294 -1.34 12.74 -0.34
N LEU A 295 -1.56 12.54 0.96
CA LEU A 295 -2.80 12.01 1.52
C LEU A 295 -3.99 12.92 1.20
N ASP A 296 -3.86 14.22 1.49
CA ASP A 296 -4.90 15.23 1.28
C ASP A 296 -5.30 15.29 -0.21
N ILE A 297 -4.29 15.35 -1.11
CA ILE A 297 -4.52 15.42 -2.56
C ILE A 297 -5.14 14.12 -3.10
N CYS A 298 -4.61 12.96 -2.70
CA CYS A 298 -5.16 11.67 -3.13
C CYS A 298 -6.60 11.51 -2.63
N TYR A 299 -6.86 11.79 -1.35
CA TYR A 299 -8.20 11.68 -0.79
C TYR A 299 -9.17 12.66 -1.46
N ALA A 300 -8.75 13.89 -1.74
CA ALA A 300 -9.57 14.87 -2.43
C ALA A 300 -9.95 14.42 -3.85
N LYS A 301 -8.99 13.83 -4.59
CA LYS A 301 -9.24 13.26 -5.94
C LYS A 301 -10.11 12.00 -5.86
N PHE A 302 -9.87 11.13 -4.88
CA PHE A 302 -10.61 9.89 -4.64
C PHE A 302 -12.09 10.17 -4.36
N THR A 303 -12.38 11.01 -3.37
CA THR A 303 -13.75 11.42 -3.02
C THR A 303 -14.47 12.06 -4.22
N GLY A 304 -13.77 12.89 -5.00
CA GLY A 304 -14.33 13.46 -6.23
C GLY A 304 -14.66 12.39 -7.30
N ARG A 305 -13.89 11.29 -7.39
CA ARG A 305 -14.20 10.15 -8.27
C ARG A 305 -15.42 9.38 -7.77
N VAL A 306 -15.53 9.14 -6.46
CA VAL A 306 -16.69 8.50 -5.84
C VAL A 306 -17.98 9.28 -6.16
N GLU A 307 -17.95 10.60 -6.00
CA GLU A 307 -19.11 11.47 -6.30
C GLU A 307 -19.46 11.53 -7.79
N ARG A 308 -18.46 11.47 -8.68
CA ARG A 308 -18.72 11.37 -10.13
C ARG A 308 -19.38 10.04 -10.49
N GLN A 309 -18.82 8.92 -10.02
CA GLN A 309 -19.42 7.61 -10.26
C GLN A 309 -20.84 7.53 -9.70
N ALA A 310 -21.10 8.19 -8.58
CA ALA A 310 -22.43 8.29 -8.01
C ALA A 310 -23.43 8.99 -8.91
N ARG A 311 -23.07 10.18 -9.39
CA ARG A 311 -23.88 10.95 -10.33
C ARG A 311 -24.15 10.18 -11.61
N ASP A 312 -23.12 9.53 -12.16
CA ASP A 312 -23.25 8.74 -13.40
C ASP A 312 -24.13 7.50 -13.21
N ALA A 313 -24.09 6.86 -12.04
CA ALA A 313 -24.99 5.76 -11.71
C ALA A 313 -26.45 6.24 -11.61
N LEU A 314 -26.71 7.37 -10.93
CA LEU A 314 -28.04 7.95 -10.81
C LEU A 314 -28.62 8.37 -12.17
N ARG A 315 -27.82 9.09 -12.98
CA ARG A 315 -28.20 9.49 -14.35
C ARG A 315 -28.60 8.29 -15.20
N ARG A 316 -27.83 7.20 -15.15
CA ARG A 316 -28.15 5.94 -15.87
C ARG A 316 -29.42 5.27 -15.35
N ARG A 317 -29.73 5.38 -14.05
CA ARG A 317 -30.99 4.87 -13.48
C ARG A 317 -32.18 5.68 -14.00
N MET A 318 -32.09 7.01 -13.94
CA MET A 318 -33.14 7.91 -14.44
C MET A 318 -33.41 7.72 -15.93
N GLN A 319 -32.36 7.57 -16.75
CA GLN A 319 -32.50 7.28 -18.19
C GLN A 319 -33.17 5.94 -18.50
N ARG A 320 -33.09 4.95 -17.59
CA ARG A 320 -33.77 3.65 -17.74
C ARG A 320 -35.22 3.67 -17.26
N SER A 321 -35.56 4.60 -16.37
CA SER A 321 -36.91 4.78 -15.83
C SER A 321 -37.79 5.68 -16.71
N ALA A 322 -37.24 6.30 -17.76
CA ALA A 322 -38.00 7.15 -18.67
C ALA A 322 -38.94 6.28 -19.54
N PRO A 323 -40.26 6.59 -19.59
CA PRO A 323 -41.20 5.87 -20.45
C PRO A 323 -40.81 6.00 -21.92
N THR A 324 -40.94 4.92 -22.69
CA THR A 324 -40.53 4.88 -24.10
C THR A 324 -41.56 5.47 -25.07
N ASP A 325 -42.60 6.13 -24.58
CA ASP A 325 -43.61 6.78 -25.42
C ASP A 325 -44.00 8.14 -24.86
N GLN A 326 -43.44 9.20 -25.44
CA GLN A 326 -44.16 10.41 -25.83
C GLN A 326 -43.21 11.28 -26.67
N GLN A 327 -43.36 11.17 -27.99
CA GLN A 327 -42.94 12.23 -28.91
C GLN A 327 -43.82 13.45 -28.65
N GLY A 328 -43.22 14.55 -28.20
CA GLY A 328 -43.85 15.87 -28.24
C GLY A 328 -43.55 16.76 -27.05
N ALA A 329 -43.02 17.95 -27.37
CA ALA A 329 -42.91 19.17 -26.56
C ALA A 329 -41.67 19.36 -25.67
N ASP A 330 -40.91 20.39 -26.08
CA ASP A 330 -40.01 21.29 -25.32
C ASP A 330 -38.81 20.70 -24.58
N GLY A 331 -37.71 20.58 -25.34
CA GLY A 331 -36.35 20.53 -24.83
C GLY A 331 -35.87 21.90 -24.34
N ALA A 332 -36.31 22.31 -23.16
CA ALA A 332 -35.63 23.32 -22.34
C ALA A 332 -36.14 23.22 -20.90
N GLN A 333 -35.22 23.20 -19.94
CA GLN A 333 -35.47 23.29 -18.49
C GLN A 333 -36.09 22.06 -17.82
N LEU A 334 -35.26 21.04 -17.57
CA LEU A 334 -35.42 20.17 -16.40
C LEU A 334 -34.07 19.97 -15.70
N GLU A 335 -33.34 21.06 -15.46
CA GLU A 335 -32.36 21.12 -14.36
C GLU A 335 -33.11 21.40 -13.05
N ALA A 336 -34.05 20.53 -12.69
CA ALA A 336 -34.62 20.54 -11.36
C ALA A 336 -33.58 19.97 -10.39
N SER A 337 -33.26 20.77 -9.39
CA SER A 337 -32.41 20.47 -8.25
C SER A 337 -32.79 19.14 -7.57
N VAL A 338 -32.17 18.05 -8.00
CA VAL A 338 -32.18 16.79 -7.24
C VAL A 338 -31.06 16.91 -6.23
N ASP A 339 -31.41 17.09 -4.96
CA ASP A 339 -30.46 17.12 -3.85
C ASP A 339 -29.77 15.75 -3.75
N LEU A 340 -28.57 15.68 -4.31
CA LEU A 340 -27.77 14.49 -4.58
C LEU A 340 -27.16 13.84 -3.31
N ARG A 341 -27.65 14.20 -2.12
CA ARG A 341 -27.08 13.78 -0.82
C ARG A 341 -27.39 12.33 -0.44
N CYS A 342 -28.48 11.73 -0.95
CA CYS A 342 -28.99 10.46 -0.38
C CYS A 342 -29.02 9.22 -1.30
N THR A 343 -28.54 9.21 -2.54
CA THR A 343 -28.71 8.02 -3.41
C THR A 343 -27.42 7.44 -3.95
N MET A 344 -26.93 6.39 -3.28
CA MET A 344 -25.90 5.48 -3.79
C MET A 344 -26.05 4.09 -3.16
N VAL A 345 -26.68 3.20 -3.93
CA VAL A 345 -26.67 1.73 -3.86
C VAL A 345 -26.99 1.12 -2.48
N ALA A 346 -28.29 0.94 -2.21
CA ALA A 346 -28.75 -0.18 -1.39
C ALA A 346 -28.28 -1.48 -2.07
N GLY A 347 -27.71 -2.39 -1.28
CA GLY A 347 -27.57 -3.78 -1.70
C GLY A 347 -28.94 -4.35 -2.04
N GLU A 348 -28.96 -5.36 -2.90
CA GLU A 348 -30.16 -6.14 -3.20
C GLU A 348 -30.70 -6.77 -1.91
N GLU A 349 -31.64 -6.09 -1.25
CA GLU A 349 -32.55 -6.71 -0.29
C GLU A 349 -33.96 -6.60 -0.84
N HIS A 350 -34.58 -7.75 -1.07
CA HIS A 350 -35.99 -7.88 -1.40
C HIS A 350 -36.85 -7.32 -0.26
N SER A 351 -37.31 -6.08 -0.38
CA SER A 351 -38.52 -5.62 0.31
C SER A 351 -39.15 -4.43 -0.44
N ASP A 352 -40.41 -4.62 -0.84
CA ASP A 352 -41.25 -3.61 -1.50
C ASP A 352 -41.78 -2.58 -0.49
N VAL A 353 -40.90 -1.71 0.03
CA VAL A 353 -41.33 -0.54 0.81
C VAL A 353 -40.60 0.72 0.32
N ALA A 354 -41.37 1.67 -0.20
CA ALA A 354 -40.86 2.98 -0.62
C ALA A 354 -40.32 3.76 0.61
N PRO A 355 -39.13 4.37 0.53
CA PRO A 355 -38.60 5.13 1.66
C PRO A 355 -39.30 6.49 1.77
N THR A 356 -40.08 6.68 2.82
CA THR A 356 -40.81 7.93 3.16
C THR A 356 -40.05 8.83 4.14
N GLY A 357 -38.71 8.83 4.12
CA GLY A 357 -37.86 9.64 5.03
C GLY A 357 -37.31 10.92 4.39
N THR A 358 -37.29 12.02 5.14
CA THR A 358 -36.76 13.34 4.73
C THR A 358 -35.22 13.34 4.55
N PRO A 359 -34.67 14.18 3.64
CA PRO A 359 -33.26 14.18 3.29
C PRO A 359 -32.43 15.10 4.20
N HIS A 360 -32.05 14.62 5.38
CA HIS A 360 -31.07 15.27 6.26
C HIS A 360 -30.10 14.21 6.82
N ASP A 361 -29.26 13.64 5.95
CA ASP A 361 -28.31 12.58 6.32
C ASP A 361 -26.92 13.13 6.62
N SER A 362 -26.58 13.06 7.91
CA SER A 362 -25.31 13.32 8.60
C SER A 362 -23.99 12.89 7.88
N ILE A 363 -22.85 13.52 8.24
CA ILE A 363 -21.48 13.04 7.92
C ILE A 363 -21.30 11.52 8.13
N ALA A 364 -22.06 10.94 9.07
CA ALA A 364 -22.04 9.51 9.35
C ALA A 364 -22.32 8.67 8.08
N HIS A 365 -23.17 9.13 7.14
CA HIS A 365 -23.53 8.36 5.95
C HIS A 365 -22.44 8.25 4.86
N ARG A 366 -21.29 8.93 5.00
CA ARG A 366 -20.15 8.76 4.10
C ARG A 366 -19.08 7.84 4.68
N TRP A 367 -18.77 7.99 5.97
CA TRP A 367 -17.96 7.03 6.72
C TRP A 367 -18.62 5.66 6.83
N THR A 368 -19.94 5.56 6.71
CA THR A 368 -20.64 4.27 6.59
C THR A 368 -20.34 3.51 5.29
N ARG A 369 -19.68 4.13 4.29
CA ARG A 369 -19.36 3.49 3.00
C ARG A 369 -17.89 3.12 2.80
N ILE A 370 -17.01 3.59 3.69
CA ILE A 370 -15.65 3.07 3.83
C ILE A 370 -15.71 2.13 5.02
N ASP A 371 -15.63 0.83 4.77
CA ASP A 371 -15.68 -0.15 5.86
C ASP A 371 -14.35 -0.13 6.62
N TYR A 372 -13.24 -0.19 5.87
CA TYR A 372 -11.89 -0.16 6.43
C TYR A 372 -10.95 0.75 5.65
N THR A 373 -9.92 1.23 6.34
CA THR A 373 -8.79 1.96 5.77
C THR A 373 -7.48 1.26 6.15
N VAL A 374 -6.57 1.17 5.19
CA VAL A 374 -5.23 0.60 5.36
C VAL A 374 -4.22 1.58 4.81
N PHE A 375 -3.21 1.91 5.59
CA PHE A 375 -2.18 2.87 5.22
C PHE A 375 -0.81 2.19 5.17
N HIS A 376 0.08 2.72 4.34
CA HIS A 376 1.51 2.57 4.59
C HIS A 376 1.82 3.09 6.02
N ALA A 377 2.56 2.30 6.80
CA ALA A 377 2.83 2.58 8.20
C ALA A 377 4.34 2.63 8.47
N PRO A 378 4.98 3.81 8.33
CA PRO A 378 6.31 4.04 8.89
C PRO A 378 6.33 3.85 10.40
N PHE A 379 5.26 4.30 11.06
CA PHE A 379 4.97 4.06 12.46
C PHE A 379 3.49 4.34 12.74
N ASN A 380 2.94 3.73 13.78
CA ASN A 380 1.49 3.68 14.00
C ASN A 380 0.86 5.02 14.41
N LYS A 381 1.61 5.90 15.06
CA LYS A 381 1.14 7.26 15.33
C LYS A 381 0.81 8.00 14.03
N LEU A 382 1.61 7.84 12.98
CA LEU A 382 1.34 8.46 11.68
C LEU A 382 0.07 7.89 11.05
N VAL A 383 -0.18 6.58 11.16
CA VAL A 383 -1.43 5.94 10.69
C VAL A 383 -2.64 6.56 11.40
N ARG A 384 -2.58 6.71 12.73
CA ARG A 384 -3.66 7.32 13.51
C ARG A 384 -3.88 8.80 13.15
N LYS A 385 -2.80 9.57 12.98
CA LYS A 385 -2.87 10.97 12.48
C LYS A 385 -3.44 11.03 11.06
N SER A 386 -3.08 10.09 10.19
CA SER A 386 -3.57 10.00 8.79
C SER A 386 -5.07 9.75 8.74
N PHE A 387 -5.57 8.81 9.54
CA PHE A 387 -7.01 8.55 9.65
C PHE A 387 -7.76 9.78 10.16
N ALA A 388 -7.23 10.45 11.19
CA ALA A 388 -7.79 11.69 11.73
C ALA A 388 -7.79 12.83 10.69
N ARG A 389 -6.81 12.84 9.79
CA ARG A 389 -6.71 13.84 8.71
C ARG A 389 -7.76 13.64 7.61
N LEU A 390 -8.18 12.42 7.33
CA LEU A 390 -9.34 12.17 6.45
C LEU A 390 -10.61 12.84 6.97
N LEU A 391 -10.82 12.83 8.30
CA LEU A 391 -11.93 13.54 8.94
C LEU A 391 -11.86 15.05 8.71
N LEU A 392 -10.66 15.65 8.81
CA LEU A 392 -10.46 17.05 8.46
C LEU A 392 -10.89 17.34 7.02
N CYS A 393 -10.41 16.54 6.06
CA CYS A 393 -10.79 16.71 4.65
C CYS A 393 -12.31 16.65 4.44
N ASP A 394 -13.00 15.75 5.14
CA ASP A 394 -14.46 15.64 5.05
C ASP A 394 -15.17 16.85 5.68
N CYS A 395 -14.75 17.29 6.87
CA CYS A 395 -15.31 18.48 7.53
C CYS A 395 -15.20 19.73 6.64
N LEU A 396 -14.06 19.91 5.99
CA LEU A 396 -13.81 21.06 5.13
C LEU A 396 -14.57 21.01 3.81
N ARG A 397 -14.77 19.81 3.25
CA ARG A 397 -15.49 19.63 2.00
C ARG A 397 -17.01 19.76 2.17
N TYR A 398 -17.54 19.42 3.34
CA TYR A 398 -18.97 19.48 3.62
C TYR A 398 -19.27 20.22 4.93
N PRO A 399 -19.11 21.56 4.96
CA PRO A 399 -19.26 22.35 6.18
C PRO A 399 -20.66 22.23 6.80
N ASP A 400 -21.71 22.21 5.97
CA ASP A 400 -23.10 22.10 6.42
C ASP A 400 -23.39 20.76 7.10
N LEU A 401 -22.70 19.70 6.65
CA LEU A 401 -22.84 18.35 7.21
C LEU A 401 -22.03 18.20 8.51
N ALA A 402 -20.91 18.92 8.64
CA ALA A 402 -20.12 18.99 9.88
C ALA A 402 -20.88 19.62 11.04
N LEU A 403 -21.91 20.41 10.72
CA LEU A 403 -22.80 21.07 11.68
C LEU A 403 -24.13 20.32 11.88
N ALA A 404 -24.57 19.49 10.91
CA ALA A 404 -25.91 18.91 10.87
C ALA A 404 -26.01 17.41 11.20
N SER A 405 -24.91 16.68 11.37
CA SER A 405 -25.00 15.29 11.85
C SER A 405 -25.45 15.22 13.31
N ASP A 406 -26.29 14.25 13.67
CA ASP A 406 -26.76 13.78 14.99
C ASP A 406 -25.63 13.53 16.04
N LEU A 407 -24.85 14.57 16.26
CA LEU A 407 -24.00 14.88 17.39
C LEU A 407 -24.64 16.03 18.19
N SER A 408 -25.86 16.45 17.82
CA SER A 408 -26.56 17.65 18.29
C SER A 408 -27.53 17.39 19.45
N LYS A 409 -27.78 16.15 19.86
CA LYS A 409 -28.45 15.86 21.14
C LYS A 409 -27.40 15.68 22.25
N GLY A 410 -26.78 16.80 22.64
CA GLY A 410 -26.01 16.91 23.88
C GLY A 410 -24.49 17.13 23.76
N MET A 411 -23.96 17.70 22.68
CA MET A 411 -22.53 18.07 22.64
C MET A 411 -22.28 19.53 23.04
N HIS A 412 -21.57 19.71 24.16
CA HIS A 412 -20.92 20.94 24.59
C HIS A 412 -19.95 21.49 23.52
N GLU A 413 -19.64 22.79 23.54
CA GLU A 413 -18.75 23.53 22.61
C GLU A 413 -17.37 22.86 22.36
N GLU A 414 -16.92 21.96 23.24
CA GLU A 414 -15.59 21.35 23.28
C GLU A 414 -15.24 20.33 22.16
N ARG A 415 -16.15 20.11 21.19
CA ARG A 415 -16.04 19.05 20.17
C ARG A 415 -16.13 19.54 18.71
N ARG A 416 -15.91 20.83 18.45
CA ARG A 416 -15.85 21.38 17.08
C ARG A 416 -14.40 21.48 16.59
N VAL A 417 -14.20 21.35 15.28
CA VAL A 417 -12.94 21.75 14.62
C VAL A 417 -12.87 23.29 14.65
N PRO A 418 -11.76 23.92 15.07
CA PRO A 418 -11.67 25.38 15.17
C PRO A 418 -11.95 26.09 13.84
N SER A 419 -12.67 27.21 13.88
CA SER A 419 -13.23 27.87 12.70
C SER A 419 -12.18 28.48 11.78
N GLU A 420 -11.04 28.89 12.34
CA GLU A 420 -9.86 29.40 11.64
C GLU A 420 -9.25 28.38 10.67
N HIS A 421 -9.53 27.09 10.86
CA HIS A 421 -9.08 26.02 9.98
C HIS A 421 -10.12 25.58 8.94
N LEU A 422 -11.34 26.14 8.96
CA LEU A 422 -12.48 25.67 8.17
C LEU A 422 -12.47 26.10 6.68
N SER A 423 -11.30 26.43 6.12
CA SER A 423 -11.18 26.84 4.73
C SER A 423 -10.28 25.90 3.95
N LEU A 424 -10.81 25.29 2.89
CA LEU A 424 -9.99 24.64 1.88
C LEU A 424 -9.20 25.69 1.09
N MET A 425 -7.95 25.37 0.76
CA MET A 425 -7.19 26.12 -0.23
C MET A 425 -7.07 25.34 -1.52
N LYS A 426 -6.92 26.05 -2.64
CA LYS A 426 -6.54 25.43 -3.90
C LYS A 426 -5.04 25.16 -3.90
N ASP A 427 -4.65 23.92 -4.18
CA ASP A 427 -3.26 23.62 -4.51
C ASP A 427 -2.88 24.23 -5.88
N LYS A 428 -1.62 24.01 -6.31
CA LYS A 428 -1.12 24.50 -7.60
C LYS A 428 -1.88 23.94 -8.80
N GLN A 429 -2.63 22.85 -8.62
CA GLN A 429 -3.44 22.17 -9.62
C GLN A 429 -4.94 22.47 -9.47
N GLY A 430 -5.31 23.39 -8.58
CA GLY A 430 -6.70 23.79 -8.33
C GLY A 430 -7.52 22.81 -7.48
N ILE A 431 -6.89 21.79 -6.88
CA ILE A 431 -7.54 20.83 -5.99
C ILE A 431 -7.72 21.49 -4.62
N LEU A 432 -8.95 21.42 -4.08
CA LEU A 432 -9.26 21.91 -2.76
C LEU A 432 -8.74 20.94 -1.68
N ILE A 433 -7.80 21.40 -0.86
CA ILE A 433 -7.13 20.65 0.21
C ILE A 433 -7.04 21.48 1.51
N PRO A 434 -6.85 20.85 2.68
CA PRO A 434 -6.52 21.58 3.91
C PRO A 434 -5.23 22.40 3.73
N PRO A 435 -5.12 23.60 4.34
CA PRO A 435 -3.90 24.40 4.25
C PRO A 435 -2.67 23.71 4.88
N PRO A 436 -1.45 23.86 4.33
CA PRO A 436 -0.23 23.31 4.91
C PRO A 436 0.07 23.73 6.36
N SER A 437 -0.44 24.89 6.79
CA SER A 437 -0.35 25.32 8.19
C SER A 437 -0.97 24.30 9.16
N THR A 438 -1.95 23.50 8.70
CA THR A 438 -2.59 22.44 9.49
C THR A 438 -1.71 21.20 9.70
N TYR A 439 -0.57 21.05 9.03
CA TYR A 439 0.33 19.91 9.25
C TYR A 439 0.95 19.92 10.65
N TRP A 440 1.19 21.12 11.17
CA TRP A 440 1.95 21.35 12.41
C TRP A 440 1.07 21.90 13.54
N ASP A 441 -0.23 22.03 13.30
CA ASP A 441 -1.17 22.48 14.33
C ASP A 441 -1.49 21.34 15.31
N ARG A 442 -0.82 21.40 16.47
CA ARG A 442 -0.96 20.40 17.53
C ARG A 442 -2.38 20.38 18.11
N ALA A 443 -3.01 21.53 18.30
CA ALA A 443 -4.34 21.63 18.92
C ALA A 443 -5.42 21.05 17.99
N LEU A 444 -5.32 21.37 16.70
CA LEU A 444 -6.16 20.78 15.66
C LEU A 444 -5.98 19.27 15.61
N MET A 445 -4.74 18.77 15.54
CA MET A 445 -4.47 17.33 15.45
C MET A 445 -4.99 16.58 16.68
N GLN A 446 -4.82 17.11 17.89
CA GLN A 446 -5.37 16.49 19.11
C GLN A 446 -6.90 16.42 19.08
N THR A 447 -7.54 17.48 18.59
CA THR A 447 -9.00 17.50 18.40
C THR A 447 -9.44 16.44 17.39
N LEU A 448 -8.78 16.35 16.24
CA LEU A 448 -9.09 15.35 15.22
C LEU A 448 -8.85 13.91 15.71
N LEU A 449 -7.77 13.66 16.45
CA LEU A 449 -7.48 12.35 17.04
C LEU A 449 -8.55 11.92 18.04
N ARG A 450 -9.04 12.85 18.86
CA ARG A 450 -10.13 12.62 19.82
C ARG A 450 -11.47 12.34 19.11
N LEU A 451 -11.82 13.15 18.12
CA LEU A 451 -13.08 13.01 17.37
C LEU A 451 -13.11 11.74 16.50
N SER A 452 -11.98 11.38 15.88
CA SER A 452 -11.88 10.20 15.02
C SER A 452 -11.67 8.89 15.77
N ALA A 453 -11.35 8.92 17.08
CA ALA A 453 -10.98 7.72 17.84
C ALA A 453 -12.00 6.56 17.77
N PRO A 454 -13.32 6.78 17.90
CA PRO A 454 -14.29 5.69 17.80
C PRO A 454 -14.30 5.04 16.41
N LEU A 455 -14.19 5.84 15.36
CA LEU A 455 -14.13 5.35 13.98
C LEU A 455 -12.79 4.68 13.67
N TYR A 456 -11.68 5.21 14.18
CA TYR A 456 -10.35 4.62 14.02
C TYR A 456 -10.33 3.19 14.57
N LYS A 457 -10.91 2.98 15.77
CA LYS A 457 -10.95 1.67 16.43
C LYS A 457 -11.59 0.59 15.57
N VAL A 458 -12.62 0.93 14.79
CA VAL A 458 -13.37 -0.06 14.00
C VAL A 458 -12.97 -0.10 12.52
N LYS A 459 -12.45 1.00 11.97
CA LYS A 459 -12.14 1.12 10.53
C LYS A 459 -10.66 0.99 10.18
N CYS A 460 -9.75 1.25 11.12
CA CYS A 460 -8.31 1.32 10.82
C CYS A 460 -7.47 0.43 11.74
N ALA A 461 -7.74 0.46 13.05
CA ALA A 461 -6.97 -0.29 14.05
C ALA A 461 -6.85 -1.81 13.79
N PRO A 462 -7.84 -2.52 13.19
CA PRO A 462 -7.67 -3.93 12.85
C PRO A 462 -6.52 -4.22 11.87
N SER A 463 -6.04 -3.20 11.13
CA SER A 463 -4.94 -3.32 10.18
C SER A 463 -3.54 -3.07 10.77
N THR A 464 -3.44 -2.66 12.05
CA THR A 464 -2.19 -2.05 12.57
C THR A 464 -1.30 -2.98 13.37
N THR A 465 -1.84 -4.07 13.93
CA THR A 465 -1.11 -4.94 14.87
C THR A 465 0.20 -5.46 14.32
N LEU A 466 0.26 -5.83 13.04
CA LEU A 466 1.50 -6.30 12.43
C LEU A 466 2.57 -5.21 12.45
N ALA A 467 2.30 -4.02 11.93
CA ALA A 467 3.25 -2.90 11.92
C ALA A 467 3.66 -2.46 13.35
N GLN A 468 2.76 -2.54 14.34
CA GLN A 468 3.07 -2.27 15.75
C GLN A 468 4.12 -3.24 16.29
N GLN A 469 4.10 -4.47 15.79
CA GLN A 469 4.89 -5.58 16.30
C GLN A 469 6.17 -5.83 15.49
N THR A 470 6.22 -5.46 14.22
CA THR A 470 7.37 -5.70 13.33
C THR A 470 8.11 -4.42 12.93
N GLY A 471 7.53 -3.25 13.14
CA GLY A 471 8.07 -2.00 12.63
C GLY A 471 7.81 -1.79 11.13
N ASN A 472 8.56 -0.88 10.52
CA ASN A 472 8.39 -0.48 9.13
C ASN A 472 9.06 -1.46 8.16
N ALA A 473 8.27 -2.17 7.36
CA ALA A 473 8.77 -3.04 6.30
C ALA A 473 8.75 -2.38 4.90
N TYR A 474 8.89 -1.04 4.85
CA TYR A 474 8.82 -0.20 3.65
C TYR A 474 7.73 -0.63 2.65
N THR A 475 8.10 -1.19 1.49
CA THR A 475 7.15 -1.57 0.43
C THR A 475 6.17 -2.67 0.84
N ALA A 476 6.58 -3.53 1.77
CA ALA A 476 5.73 -4.59 2.31
C ALA A 476 4.75 -4.07 3.39
N SER A 477 4.96 -2.87 3.95
CA SER A 477 4.16 -2.31 5.05
C SER A 477 2.66 -2.23 4.71
N LEU A 478 2.29 -1.69 3.55
CA LEU A 478 0.87 -1.55 3.17
C LEU A 478 0.18 -2.92 3.04
N PHE A 479 0.82 -3.88 2.40
CA PHE A 479 0.23 -5.19 2.14
C PHE A 479 0.30 -6.12 3.35
N GLY A 480 1.29 -5.96 4.21
CA GLY A 480 1.32 -6.58 5.53
C GLY A 480 0.15 -6.11 6.39
N ASN A 481 -0.13 -4.81 6.39
CA ASN A 481 -1.29 -4.24 7.10
C ASN A 481 -2.63 -4.69 6.49
N LEU A 482 -2.69 -4.88 5.17
CA LEU A 482 -3.87 -5.46 4.50
C LEU A 482 -4.11 -6.90 4.94
N LEU A 483 -3.07 -7.73 5.02
CA LEU A 483 -3.18 -9.10 5.53
C LEU A 483 -3.52 -9.12 7.03
N CYS A 484 -2.99 -8.18 7.81
CA CYS A 484 -3.34 -7.97 9.22
C CYS A 484 -4.83 -7.66 9.38
N LEU A 485 -5.37 -6.76 8.55
CA LEU A 485 -6.80 -6.46 8.53
C LEU A 485 -7.65 -7.71 8.27
N LEU A 486 -7.31 -8.47 7.22
CA LEU A 486 -8.03 -9.70 6.91
C LEU A 486 -7.93 -10.70 8.06
N SER A 487 -6.76 -10.85 8.68
CA SER A 487 -6.53 -11.77 9.81
C SER A 487 -7.31 -11.36 11.06
N SER A 488 -7.50 -10.06 11.30
CA SER A 488 -8.28 -9.53 12.43
C SER A 488 -9.78 -9.65 12.22
N GLU A 489 -10.25 -9.48 10.99
CA GLU A 489 -11.69 -9.39 10.69
C GLU A 489 -12.30 -10.71 10.22
N GLY A 490 -11.53 -11.58 9.56
CA GLY A 490 -12.00 -12.83 8.99
C GLY A 490 -13.16 -12.59 8.02
N ASP A 491 -14.21 -13.41 8.12
CA ASP A 491 -15.43 -13.28 7.33
C ASP A 491 -16.21 -11.97 7.56
N ARG A 492 -15.95 -11.22 8.64
CA ARG A 492 -16.57 -9.88 8.82
C ARG A 492 -16.14 -8.89 7.73
N ALA A 493 -14.99 -9.15 7.11
CA ALA A 493 -14.51 -8.38 5.96
C ALA A 493 -15.26 -8.71 4.66
N LEU A 494 -16.03 -9.81 4.56
CA LEU A 494 -16.72 -10.19 3.33
C LEU A 494 -17.72 -9.11 2.87
N GLY A 495 -17.66 -8.75 1.58
CA GLY A 495 -18.49 -7.73 0.95
C GLY A 495 -18.03 -6.29 1.23
N LYS A 496 -17.06 -6.11 2.12
CA LYS A 496 -16.57 -4.80 2.59
C LYS A 496 -15.65 -4.14 1.57
N ARG A 497 -15.64 -2.81 1.60
CA ARG A 497 -14.72 -1.95 0.85
C ARG A 497 -13.57 -1.51 1.74
N ILE A 498 -12.35 -1.76 1.27
CA ILE A 498 -11.12 -1.36 1.91
C ILE A 498 -10.51 -0.22 1.08
N VAL A 499 -10.27 0.92 1.70
CA VAL A 499 -9.47 2.02 1.11
C VAL A 499 -8.02 1.80 1.48
N LEU A 500 -7.13 1.79 0.49
CA LEU A 500 -5.69 1.65 0.66
C LEU A 500 -4.99 2.95 0.28
N PHE A 501 -4.01 3.37 1.08
CA PHE A 501 -3.12 4.48 0.78
C PHE A 501 -1.66 4.03 0.76
N GLY A 502 -1.12 3.86 -0.44
CA GLY A 502 0.30 3.60 -0.68
C GLY A 502 1.06 4.89 -0.86
N PHE A 503 2.20 5.01 -0.18
CA PHE A 503 3.06 6.18 -0.18
C PHE A 503 4.52 5.75 -0.27
N GLY A 504 5.35 6.54 -0.94
CA GLY A 504 6.80 6.47 -0.92
C GLY A 504 7.39 7.85 -1.17
N SER A 505 8.42 8.19 -0.42
CA SER A 505 9.13 9.47 -0.52
C SER A 505 9.76 9.72 -1.89
N GLY A 506 10.07 10.98 -2.18
CA GLY A 506 10.65 11.44 -3.45
C GLY A 506 9.75 12.18 -4.44
N MET A 507 8.42 12.06 -4.51
CA MET A 507 7.47 11.16 -3.88
C MET A 507 6.43 10.62 -4.88
N ALA A 508 5.88 9.46 -4.53
CA ALA A 508 4.83 8.77 -5.25
C ALA A 508 3.75 8.29 -4.26
N ALA A 509 2.50 8.55 -4.56
CA ALA A 509 1.39 8.10 -3.74
C ALA A 509 0.16 7.71 -4.58
N SER A 510 -0.58 6.72 -4.09
CA SER A 510 -1.90 6.38 -4.60
C SER A 510 -2.87 6.01 -3.49
N MET A 511 -4.10 6.51 -3.62
CA MET A 511 -5.24 6.02 -2.86
C MET A 511 -6.18 5.25 -3.78
N TYR A 512 -6.54 4.03 -3.40
CA TYR A 512 -7.38 3.14 -4.21
C TYR A 512 -8.26 2.27 -3.33
N THR A 513 -9.24 1.58 -3.92
CA THR A 513 -10.12 0.69 -3.17
C THR A 513 -10.08 -0.74 -3.69
N MET A 514 -10.15 -1.67 -2.75
CA MET A 514 -10.39 -3.08 -3.03
C MET A 514 -11.66 -3.54 -2.32
N ARG A 515 -12.41 -4.42 -2.97
CA ARG A 515 -13.58 -5.09 -2.39
C ARG A 515 -13.22 -6.51 -2.03
N VAL A 516 -13.65 -6.95 -0.85
CA VAL A 516 -13.58 -8.35 -0.43
C VAL A 516 -14.75 -9.09 -1.06
N VAL A 517 -14.48 -9.89 -2.09
CA VAL A 517 -15.51 -10.57 -2.90
C VAL A 517 -15.68 -12.05 -2.54
N ALA A 518 -14.80 -12.59 -1.70
CA ALA A 518 -14.86 -13.95 -1.20
C ALA A 518 -14.32 -14.04 0.24
N SER A 519 -14.78 -15.06 0.98
CA SER A 519 -14.29 -15.37 2.32
C SER A 519 -12.77 -15.55 2.31
N PRO A 520 -12.02 -14.86 3.20
CA PRO A 520 -10.58 -15.00 3.32
C PRO A 520 -10.16 -16.16 4.25
N GLU A 521 -11.06 -16.82 4.97
CA GLU A 521 -10.70 -17.74 6.08
C GLU A 521 -9.68 -18.82 5.69
N ALA A 522 -9.88 -19.47 4.54
CA ALA A 522 -8.96 -20.50 4.07
C ALA A 522 -7.55 -19.96 3.76
N LEU A 523 -7.43 -18.69 3.35
CA LEU A 523 -6.13 -18.01 3.21
C LEU A 523 -5.52 -17.76 4.59
N LEU A 524 -6.32 -17.24 5.53
CA LEU A 524 -5.86 -16.85 6.87
C LEU A 524 -5.36 -18.04 7.70
N GLU A 525 -6.07 -19.17 7.63
CA GLU A 525 -5.67 -20.43 8.26
C GLU A 525 -4.29 -20.89 7.77
N ARG A 526 -4.03 -20.83 6.46
CA ARG A 526 -2.73 -21.20 5.87
C ARG A 526 -1.62 -20.24 6.29
N VAL A 527 -1.91 -18.95 6.37
CA VAL A 527 -0.91 -17.92 6.74
C VAL A 527 -0.53 -18.03 8.21
N GLY A 528 -1.49 -18.18 9.12
CA GLY A 528 -1.27 -18.27 10.56
C GLY A 528 -0.58 -17.04 11.16
N LEU A 529 -1.01 -15.83 10.75
CA LEU A 529 -0.27 -14.57 10.99
C LEU A 529 0.10 -14.35 12.46
N PHE A 530 -0.89 -14.31 13.34
CA PHE A 530 -0.67 -13.98 14.75
C PHE A 530 0.08 -15.07 15.51
N GLU A 531 -0.12 -16.34 15.15
CA GLU A 531 0.65 -17.45 15.73
C GLU A 531 2.14 -17.31 15.39
N ARG A 532 2.47 -17.01 14.12
CA ARG A 532 3.85 -16.81 13.69
C ARG A 532 4.49 -15.59 14.34
N LEU A 533 3.73 -14.52 14.54
CA LEU A 533 4.18 -13.32 15.22
C LEU A 533 4.59 -13.59 16.67
N ASN A 534 3.84 -14.45 17.37
CA ASN A 534 4.10 -14.86 18.75
C ASN A 534 5.26 -15.86 18.89
N ARG A 535 5.65 -16.55 17.81
CA ARG A 535 6.78 -17.51 17.77
C ARG A 535 8.14 -16.85 17.51
N ARG A 536 8.17 -15.52 17.41
CA ARG A 536 9.40 -14.74 17.27
C ARG A 536 10.25 -14.81 18.53
N ARG A 537 11.55 -14.53 18.38
CA ARG A 537 12.56 -14.52 19.43
C ARG A 537 12.85 -13.08 19.85
N LEU A 538 12.55 -12.77 21.11
CA LEU A 538 12.95 -11.51 21.74
C LEU A 538 14.48 -11.45 21.87
N VAL A 539 15.04 -10.31 21.53
CA VAL A 539 16.47 -10.01 21.63
C VAL A 539 16.66 -8.72 22.44
N SER A 540 17.76 -8.64 23.20
CA SER A 540 18.07 -7.44 23.98
C SER A 540 18.46 -6.27 23.08
N PRO A 541 18.23 -5.01 23.51
CA PRO A 541 18.68 -3.84 22.77
C PRO A 541 20.18 -3.83 22.45
N ALA A 542 21.03 -4.33 23.37
CA ALA A 542 22.47 -4.41 23.14
C ALA A 542 22.81 -5.29 21.92
N VAL A 543 22.26 -6.51 21.86
CA VAL A 543 22.48 -7.42 20.73
C VAL A 543 21.86 -6.86 19.44
N PHE A 544 20.72 -6.17 19.53
CA PHE A 544 20.14 -5.47 18.38
C PHE A 544 21.10 -4.40 17.81
N HIS A 545 21.68 -3.55 18.66
CA HIS A 545 22.65 -2.54 18.22
C HIS A 545 23.94 -3.15 17.68
N GLU A 546 24.44 -4.24 18.30
CA GLU A 546 25.59 -5.02 17.78
C GLU A 546 25.29 -5.62 16.39
N THR A 547 24.09 -6.15 16.18
CA THR A 547 23.65 -6.71 14.90
C THR A 547 23.61 -5.62 13.81
N LEU A 548 23.10 -4.43 14.14
CA LEU A 548 23.08 -3.31 13.19
C LEU A 548 24.49 -2.80 12.87
N ALA A 549 25.39 -2.77 13.85
CA ALA A 549 26.79 -2.40 13.62
C ALA A 549 27.48 -3.41 12.67
N LEU A 550 27.30 -4.72 12.93
CA LEU A 550 27.81 -5.76 12.04
C LEU A 550 27.26 -5.62 10.61
N ARG A 551 25.99 -5.25 10.47
CA ARG A 551 25.37 -5.02 9.17
C ARG A 551 25.98 -3.81 8.45
N GLU A 552 26.22 -2.72 9.18
CA GLU A 552 26.85 -1.52 8.66
C GLU A 552 28.27 -1.80 8.16
N ASP A 553 29.06 -2.51 8.96
CA ASP A 553 30.45 -2.88 8.61
C ASP A 553 30.54 -3.75 7.35
N ASN A 554 29.52 -4.59 7.10
CA ASN A 554 29.50 -5.54 5.99
C ASN A 554 28.61 -5.10 4.81
N TYR A 555 28.03 -3.90 4.85
CA TYR A 555 27.20 -3.41 3.76
C TYR A 555 28.05 -3.20 2.49
N GLY A 556 27.71 -3.93 1.42
CA GLY A 556 28.48 -3.90 0.17
C GLY A 556 29.78 -4.73 0.20
N ALA A 557 30.02 -5.52 1.25
CA ALA A 557 31.18 -6.40 1.33
C ALA A 557 31.19 -7.48 0.25
N CYS A 558 32.39 -7.88 -0.17
CA CYS A 558 32.69 -9.06 -0.98
C CYS A 558 33.58 -9.99 -0.16
N ASP A 559 33.65 -11.27 -0.54
CA ASP A 559 34.40 -12.30 0.21
C ASP A 559 33.95 -12.37 1.69
N TYR A 560 32.65 -12.50 1.90
CA TYR A 560 32.00 -12.47 3.21
C TYR A 560 31.23 -13.76 3.50
N GLU A 561 31.45 -14.34 4.68
CA GLU A 561 30.65 -15.45 5.21
C GLU A 561 29.85 -14.98 6.43
N PRO A 562 28.51 -14.97 6.37
CA PRO A 562 27.67 -14.64 7.52
C PRO A 562 27.97 -15.53 8.73
N SER A 563 27.96 -14.91 9.90
CA SER A 563 28.35 -15.48 11.19
C SER A 563 27.15 -15.91 12.04
N ASP A 564 25.96 -15.35 11.82
CA ASP A 564 24.80 -15.66 12.65
C ASP A 564 24.39 -17.14 12.53
N PRO A 565 23.88 -17.74 13.62
CA PRO A 565 23.46 -19.13 13.64
C PRO A 565 22.19 -19.34 12.81
N ILE A 566 22.23 -20.29 11.87
CA ILE A 566 21.11 -20.63 10.99
C ILE A 566 19.88 -21.10 11.81
N GLN A 567 20.09 -21.71 12.97
CA GLN A 567 19.02 -22.19 13.86
C GLN A 567 18.21 -21.04 14.49
N ALA A 568 18.68 -19.79 14.40
CA ALA A 568 17.93 -18.61 14.82
C ALA A 568 16.81 -18.25 13.82
N LEU A 569 16.79 -18.82 12.62
CA LEU A 569 15.77 -18.58 11.60
C LEU A 569 14.51 -19.41 11.85
N PHE A 570 13.43 -19.09 11.14
CA PHE A 570 12.28 -19.99 11.03
C PHE A 570 12.62 -21.18 10.10
N PRO A 571 12.10 -22.39 10.36
CA PRO A 571 12.14 -23.46 9.36
C PRO A 571 11.45 -23.01 8.06
N GLY A 572 12.06 -23.34 6.92
CA GLY A 572 11.66 -22.92 5.59
C GLY A 572 12.32 -21.62 5.10
N THR A 573 13.05 -20.89 5.96
CA THR A 573 13.72 -19.62 5.59
C THR A 573 14.92 -19.86 4.68
N TYR A 574 15.00 -19.10 3.58
CA TYR A 574 16.22 -18.94 2.80
C TYR A 574 17.18 -17.99 3.51
N TYR A 575 18.46 -18.31 3.47
CA TYR A 575 19.52 -17.56 4.13
C TYR A 575 20.75 -17.39 3.23
N LEU A 576 21.51 -16.33 3.47
CA LEU A 576 22.78 -16.06 2.82
C LEU A 576 23.84 -17.02 3.36
N VAL A 577 24.42 -17.82 2.46
CA VAL A 577 25.49 -18.77 2.78
C VAL A 577 26.83 -18.06 2.78
N ARG A 578 27.11 -17.30 1.71
CA ARG A 578 28.33 -16.51 1.51
C ARG A 578 28.18 -15.52 0.36
N ILE A 579 29.10 -14.57 0.29
CA ILE A 579 29.34 -13.65 -0.82
C ILE A 579 30.77 -13.91 -1.31
N ASP A 580 30.99 -14.18 -2.59
CA ASP A 580 32.36 -14.36 -3.12
C ASP A 580 33.08 -13.03 -3.40
N ASP A 581 34.33 -13.13 -3.84
CA ASP A 581 35.22 -12.02 -4.19
C ASP A 581 34.67 -11.12 -5.32
N ARG A 582 33.69 -11.61 -6.08
CA ARG A 582 33.00 -10.87 -7.14
C ARG A 582 31.65 -10.29 -6.71
N GLY A 583 31.27 -10.45 -5.45
CA GLY A 583 29.99 -10.00 -4.93
C GLY A 583 28.81 -10.91 -5.27
N ILE A 584 29.04 -12.12 -5.79
CA ILE A 584 27.97 -13.08 -6.07
C ILE A 584 27.52 -13.69 -4.74
N ARG A 585 26.21 -13.66 -4.53
CA ARG A 585 25.56 -14.14 -3.31
C ARG A 585 25.00 -15.55 -3.51
N TYR A 586 25.29 -16.43 -2.57
CA TYR A 586 24.83 -17.82 -2.57
C TYR A 586 23.83 -18.04 -1.45
N TYR A 587 22.73 -18.73 -1.74
CA TYR A 587 21.64 -18.94 -0.80
C TYR A 587 21.36 -20.43 -0.62
N ASP A 588 20.87 -20.79 0.55
CA ASP A 588 20.36 -22.11 0.87
C ASP A 588 19.11 -21.97 1.76
N ARG A 589 18.39 -23.07 1.99
CA ARG A 589 17.12 -23.08 2.71
C ARG A 589 17.22 -23.90 3.99
N TYR A 590 16.96 -23.25 5.12
CA TYR A 590 16.96 -23.92 6.42
C TYR A 590 15.68 -24.73 6.59
N LEU A 591 15.76 -26.06 6.50
CA LEU A 591 14.59 -26.95 6.61
C LEU A 591 14.17 -27.26 8.07
N GLY A 592 14.84 -26.66 9.05
CA GLY A 592 14.67 -26.97 10.47
C GLY A 592 15.70 -27.98 10.99
N PRO A 593 15.69 -28.27 12.30
CA PRO A 593 16.55 -29.28 12.88
C PRO A 593 16.19 -30.65 12.29
N VAL A 594 17.20 -31.39 11.80
CA VAL A 594 17.02 -32.79 11.39
C VAL A 594 16.67 -33.59 12.65
N THR A 595 15.40 -33.98 12.79
CA THR A 595 15.03 -34.98 13.79
C THR A 595 15.65 -36.30 13.34
N ALA A 596 16.69 -36.76 14.03
CA ALA A 596 17.15 -38.14 13.90
C ALA A 596 15.94 -39.04 14.19
N THR A 597 15.46 -39.74 13.16
CA THR A 597 14.40 -40.75 13.27
C THR A 597 15.03 -42.12 13.43
#